data_AF-A0A925ZSU4-F1
#
_entry.id   AF-A0A925ZSU4-F1
#
_cell.length_a   1.000
_cell.length_b   1.000
_cell.length_c   1.000
_cell.angle_alpha   90.00
_cell.angle_beta   90.00
_cell.angle_gamma   90.00
#
_symmetry.space_group_name_H-M   'P 1'
#
loop_
_entity.id
_entity.type
_entity.pdbx_description
1 polymer ?
#
loop_
_entity_poly.entity_id
_entity_poly.type
_entity_poly.pdbx_seq_one_letter_code
_entity_poly.pdbx_strand_id
1 'polypeptide(L)' 'MIDPAPYAIGIDVGGTKIAGGIVALASGRVLHRRQIATRPVRGGAAVLADTAALAAALLEVAQAEGLLVRG' A
#
# COMPACT_ATOMS: atom_id res chain seq x y z
N MET A 1 9.59 -18.32 -9.23
CA MET A 1 10.17 -17.36 -10.18
C MET A 1 9.89 -15.98 -9.62
N ILE A 2 10.92 -15.24 -9.20
CA ILE A 2 10.75 -13.84 -8.79
C ILE A 2 10.53 -13.04 -10.07
N ASP A 3 9.47 -12.23 -10.11
CA ASP A 3 9.21 -11.35 -11.25
C ASP A 3 10.34 -10.30 -11.30
N PRO A 4 11.13 -10.23 -12.38
CA PRO A 4 12.18 -9.22 -12.51
C PRO A 4 11.60 -7.81 -12.67
N ALA A 5 10.29 -7.68 -12.91
CA ALA A 5 9.64 -6.38 -12.98
C ALA A 5 9.48 -5.76 -11.58
N PRO A 6 9.73 -4.45 -11.44
CA PRO A 6 9.59 -3.77 -10.16
C PRO A 6 8.16 -3.86 -9.63
N TYR A 7 8.03 -3.82 -8.31
CA TYR A 7 6.76 -3.73 -7.61
C TYR A 7 6.49 -2.26 -7.26
N ALA A 8 5.23 -1.91 -7.01
CA ALA A 8 4.84 -0.61 -6.48
C ALA A 8 3.89 -0.77 -5.30
N ILE A 9 3.81 0.26 -4.45
CA ILE A 9 2.75 0.36 -3.43
C ILE A 9 1.66 1.28 -3.98
N GLY A 10 0.48 0.71 -4.20
CA GLY A 10 -0.72 1.47 -4.56
C GLY A 10 -1.51 1.83 -3.30
N ILE A 11 -2.06 3.04 -3.26
CA ILE A 11 -2.89 3.55 -2.16
C ILE A 11 -4.16 4.17 -2.75
N ASP A 12 -5.32 3.83 -2.18
CA ASP A 12 -6.64 4.38 -2.51
C ASP A 12 -7.30 4.89 -1.23
N VAL A 13 -7.43 6.23 -1.12
CA VAL A 13 -8.02 6.91 0.04
C VAL A 13 -9.44 7.32 -0.29
N GLY A 14 -10.41 6.53 0.16
CA GLY A 14 -11.83 6.86 0.09
C GLY A 14 -12.36 7.50 1.38
N GLY A 15 -13.60 7.99 1.36
CA GLY A 15 -14.24 8.60 2.54
C GLY A 15 -14.51 7.62 3.70
N THR A 16 -14.60 6.32 3.41
CA THR A 16 -14.89 5.28 4.41
C THR A 16 -13.72 4.34 4.68
N LYS A 17 -12.90 4.06 3.66
CA LYS A 17 -11.80 3.10 3.72
C LYS A 17 -10.54 3.69 3.08
N ILE A 18 -9.39 3.34 3.66
CA ILE A 18 -8.08 3.49 3.03
C ILE A 18 -7.64 2.07 2.65
N ALA A 19 -7.42 1.84 1.36
CA ALA A 19 -6.89 0.58 0.85
C ALA A 19 -5.45 0.78 0.39
N GLY A 20 -4.63 -0.25 0.54
CA GLY A 20 -3.27 -0.27 0.04
C GLY A 20 -2.86 -1.66 -0.39
N GLY A 21 -1.94 -1.75 -1.34
CA GLY A 21 -1.41 -3.04 -1.76
C GLY A 21 -0.09 -2.98 -2.51
N ILE A 22 0.62 -4.11 -2.50
CA ILE A 22 1.83 -4.32 -3.31
C ILE A 22 1.39 -4.84 -4.68
N VAL A 23 1.75 -4.12 -5.74
CA VAL A 23 1.33 -4.39 -7.12
C VAL A 23 2.54 -4.80 -7.95
N ALA A 24 2.47 -5.93 -8.64
CA ALA A 24 3.46 -6.27 -9.68
C ALA A 24 3.22 -5.38 -10.90
N LEU A 25 4.19 -4.54 -11.27
CA LEU A 25 4.00 -3.56 -12.35
C LEU A 25 3.83 -4.22 -13.72
N ALA A 26 4.44 -5.37 -13.97
CA ALA A 26 4.30 -6.08 -15.25
C ALA A 26 2.89 -6.62 -15.50
N SER A 27 2.17 -7.03 -14.46
CA SER A 27 0.89 -7.74 -14.58
C SER A 27 -0.30 -6.98 -14.00
N GLY A 28 -0.07 -5.92 -13.23
CA GLY A 28 -1.10 -5.25 -12.43
C GLY A 28 -1.65 -6.11 -11.29
N ARG A 29 -1.08 -7.30 -11.04
CA ARG A 29 -1.55 -8.20 -9.99
C ARG A 29 -1.23 -7.61 -8.62
N VAL A 30 -2.21 -7.63 -7.72
CA VAL A 30 -2.03 -7.28 -6.30
C VAL A 30 -1.57 -8.52 -5.54
N LEU A 31 -0.39 -8.47 -4.95
CA LEU A 31 0.19 -9.57 -4.16
C LEU A 31 -0.27 -9.53 -2.71
N HIS A 32 -0.30 -8.33 -2.15
CA HIS A 32 -0.75 -8.06 -0.79
C HIS A 32 -1.75 -6.93 -0.80
N ARG A 33 -2.79 -7.07 0.02
CA ARG A 33 -3.80 -6.04 0.20
C ARG A 33 -4.09 -5.86 1.68
N ARG A 34 -4.13 -4.61 2.11
CA ARG A 34 -4.58 -4.21 3.44
C ARG A 34 -5.63 -3.11 3.31
N GLN A 35 -6.53 -3.05 4.28
CA GLN A 35 -7.58 -2.03 4.33
C GLN A 35 -7.83 -1.62 5.78
N ILE A 36 -7.97 -0.32 6.01
CA ILE A 36 -8.33 0.26 7.30
C ILE A 36 -9.49 1.25 7.11
N ALA A 37 -10.20 1.58 8.19
CA ALA A 37 -11.24 2.60 8.16
C ALA A 37 -10.61 4.01 8.08
N THR A 38 -11.10 4.87 7.19
CA THR A 38 -10.57 6.25 7.01
C THR A 38 -10.74 7.09 8.27
N ARG A 39 -11.89 6.95 8.96
CA ARG A 39 -12.27 7.75 10.14
C ARG A 39 -12.05 9.27 9.90
N PRO A 40 -12.71 9.86 8.87
CA PRO A 40 -12.44 11.22 8.42
C PRO A 40 -12.76 12.29 9.46
N VAL A 41 -13.59 11.98 10.46
CA VAL A 41 -13.93 12.87 11.59
C VAL A 41 -12.72 13.30 12.42
N ARG A 42 -11.58 12.59 12.30
CA ARG A 42 -10.31 12.97 12.94
C ARG A 42 -9.52 14.03 12.17
N GLY A 43 -10.02 14.47 11.01
CA GLY A 43 -9.39 15.48 10.15
C GLY A 43 -8.37 14.92 9.16
N GLY A 44 -8.04 15.72 8.15
CA GLY A 44 -7.19 15.31 7.02
C GLY A 44 -5.77 14.91 7.43
N ALA A 45 -5.18 15.56 8.43
CA ALA A 45 -3.84 15.21 8.93
C ALA A 45 -3.80 13.78 9.52
N ALA A 46 -4.84 13.38 10.26
CA ALA A 46 -4.94 12.02 10.79
C ALA A 46 -5.13 10.99 9.67
N VAL A 47 -5.90 11.34 8.62
CA VAL A 47 -6.07 10.47 7.43
C VAL A 47 -4.74 10.30 6.68
N LEU A 48 -3.97 11.37 6.51
CA LEU A 48 -2.65 11.32 5.89
C LEU A 48 -1.68 10.45 6.71
N ALA A 49 -1.66 10.61 8.04
CA ALA A 49 -0.83 9.80 8.93
C ALA A 49 -1.19 8.30 8.85
N ASP A 50 -2.47 7.96 8.91
CA ASP A 50 -2.95 6.58 8.73
C ASP A 50 -2.57 6.01 7.35
N THR A 51 -2.62 6.84 6.31
CA THR A 51 -2.23 6.46 4.94
C THR A 51 -0.73 6.18 4.82
N ALA A 52 0.11 7.05 5.39
CA ALA A 52 1.56 6.88 5.41
C ALA A 52 1.96 5.65 6.23
N ALA A 53 1.31 5.41 7.38
CA ALA A 53 1.53 4.22 8.19
C ALA A 53 1.16 2.93 7.43
N LEU A 54 0.06 2.94 6.66
CA LEU A 54 -0.32 1.80 5.82
C LEU A 54 0.73 1.53 4.73
N ALA A 55 1.24 2.56 4.07
CA ALA A 55 2.27 2.43 3.05
C ALA A 55 3.58 1.88 3.64
N ALA A 56 4.03 2.40 4.80
CA ALA A 56 5.22 1.90 5.50
C ALA A 56 5.08 0.41 5.86
N ALA A 57 3.92 0.01 6.41
CA ALA A 57 3.67 -1.37 6.78
C ALA A 57 3.63 -2.32 5.55
N LEU A 58 3.24 -1.84 4.37
CA LEU A 58 3.33 -2.61 3.12
C LEU A 58 4.77 -2.68 2.60
N LEU A 59 5.56 -1.62 2.77
CA LEU A 59 6.97 -1.64 2.41
C LEU A 59 7.76 -2.65 3.25
N GLU A 60 7.48 -2.74 4.55
CA GLU A 60 8.06 -3.76 5.43
C GLU A 60 7.73 -5.19 4.94
N VAL A 61 6.49 -5.43 4.50
CA VAL A 61 6.09 -6.73 3.91
C VAL A 61 6.88 -7.00 2.63
N ALA A 62 6.99 -6.02 1.73
CA ALA A 62 7.76 -6.17 0.50
C ALA A 62 9.23 -6.50 0.77
N GLN A 63 9.84 -5.82 1.73
CA GLN A 63 11.23 -6.05 2.13
C GLN A 63 11.43 -7.46 2.70
N ALA A 64 10.53 -7.92 3.57
CA ALA A 64 10.58 -9.26 4.13
C ALA A 64 10.45 -10.37 3.06
N GLU A 65 9.77 -10.07 1.95
CA GLU A 65 9.57 -10.99 0.82
C GLU A 65 10.58 -10.80 -0.33
N GLY A 66 11.54 -9.88 -0.19
CA GLY A 66 12.54 -9.60 -1.24
C GLY A 66 11.95 -8.94 -2.50
N LEU A 67 10.80 -8.27 -2.38
CA LEU A 67 10.15 -7.56 -3.47
C LEU A 67 10.74 -6.17 -3.63
N LEU A 68 11.34 -5.89 -4.79
CA LEU A 68 11.91 -4.58 -5.10
C LEU A 68 10.80 -3.58 -5.44
N VAL A 69 10.42 -2.76 -4.46
CA VAL A 69 9.45 -1.66 -4.63
C VAL A 69 10.14 -0.45 -5.27
N ARG A 70 9.49 0.17 -6.27
CA ARG A 70 9.86 1.42 -6.93
C ARG A 70 8.68 2.39 -6.85
N GLY A 71 8.95 3.68 -6.68
CA GLY A 71 7.94 4.74 -6.58
C GLY A 71 8.56 6.05 -6.15
#